data_AF-A0A1H9Q0C2-F1
#
_entry.id   AF-A0A1H9Q0C2-F1
#
_cell.length_a   1.000
_cell.length_b   1.000
_cell.length_c   1.000
_cell.angle_alpha   90.00
_cell.angle_beta   90.00
_cell.angle_gamma   90.00
#
_symmetry.space_group_name_H-M   'P 1'
#
loop_
_entity.id
_entity.type
_entity.pdbx_description
1 polymer ?
#
loop_
_entity_poly.entity_id
_entity_poly.type
_entity_poly.pdbx_seq_one_letter_code
_entity_poly.pdbx_strand_id
1 'polypeptide(L)'
;QSINLTADTNWQATFDKLMKYDPTDGHEITYAIEEVAISGYTTTITGDVQNGFVVTNTQEVPPIPTIKYRDIQVQKHWIGEPTDSVTIKLLANGKATDKEITLNATTNWQGKFTELPITDDKGNEITYIVEEVTIPGYTTNITGNIEKGFIVTNTQKPEKPMEPEPNLESKKTVKNNLPTTGTKALTVSLVSATSLLLIAMSLVIKVKK
;
A
#
# COMPACT_ATOMS: atom_id res chain seq x y z
N GLN A 1 -10.55 -35.55 -35.60
CA GLN A 1 -11.99 -35.42 -35.34
C GLN A 1 -12.15 -34.51 -34.11
N SER A 2 -13.33 -33.93 -33.89
CA SER A 2 -13.59 -33.08 -32.70
C SER A 2 -15.00 -33.34 -32.19
N ILE A 3 -15.18 -33.25 -30.88
CA ILE A 3 -16.46 -33.46 -30.20
C ILE A 3 -16.67 -32.31 -29.22
N ASN A 4 -17.92 -31.88 -29.05
CA ASN A 4 -18.31 -30.94 -28.01
C ASN A 4 -19.00 -31.73 -26.87
N LEU A 5 -18.48 -31.62 -25.66
CA LEU A 5 -19.06 -32.23 -24.46
C LEU A 5 -19.88 -31.18 -23.71
N THR A 6 -21.09 -31.56 -23.30
CA THR A 6 -21.98 -30.69 -22.54
C THR A 6 -22.58 -31.46 -21.36
N ALA A 7 -23.30 -30.75 -20.49
CA ALA A 7 -24.08 -31.39 -19.45
C ALA A 7 -25.11 -32.38 -20.02
N ASP A 8 -25.70 -32.08 -21.20
CA ASP A 8 -26.68 -32.95 -21.85
C ASP A 8 -26.07 -34.27 -22.35
N THR A 9 -24.76 -34.28 -22.66
CA THR A 9 -24.03 -35.51 -23.00
C THR A 9 -23.47 -36.23 -21.78
N ASN A 10 -23.81 -35.76 -20.57
CA ASN A 10 -23.20 -36.20 -19.32
C ASN A 10 -21.66 -36.22 -19.39
N TRP A 11 -21.07 -35.26 -20.12
CA TRP A 11 -19.63 -35.13 -20.34
C TRP A 11 -18.95 -36.39 -20.91
N GLN A 12 -19.67 -37.17 -21.70
CA GLN A 12 -19.18 -38.40 -22.32
C GLN A 12 -19.38 -38.36 -23.84
N ALA A 13 -18.44 -38.97 -24.58
CA ALA A 13 -18.57 -39.21 -26.00
C ALA A 13 -17.60 -40.28 -26.51
N THR A 14 -17.77 -40.68 -27.76
CA THR A 14 -16.94 -41.69 -28.43
C THR A 14 -16.53 -41.20 -29.82
N PHE A 15 -15.28 -41.46 -30.20
CA PHE A 15 -14.82 -41.31 -31.57
C PHE A 15 -15.02 -42.64 -32.31
N ASP A 16 -15.99 -42.69 -33.21
CA ASP A 16 -16.27 -43.89 -33.98
C ASP A 16 -15.45 -43.97 -35.27
N LYS A 17 -15.35 -45.18 -35.82
CA LYS A 17 -14.75 -45.48 -37.13
C LYS A 17 -13.28 -45.05 -37.22
N LEU A 18 -12.54 -45.27 -36.15
CA LEU A 18 -11.08 -45.11 -36.12
C LEU A 18 -10.38 -46.33 -36.73
N MET A 19 -9.33 -46.09 -37.50
CA MET A 19 -8.53 -47.15 -38.12
C MET A 19 -7.56 -47.72 -37.10
N LYS A 20 -7.45 -49.06 -37.02
CA LYS A 20 -6.47 -49.70 -36.13
C LYS A 20 -5.05 -49.69 -36.71
N TYR A 21 -4.93 -49.82 -38.03
CA TYR A 21 -3.65 -49.86 -38.74
C TYR A 21 -3.62 -48.79 -39.82
N ASP A 22 -2.45 -48.21 -40.07
CA ASP A 22 -2.24 -47.28 -41.17
C ASP A 22 -2.42 -48.03 -42.51
N PRO A 23 -3.27 -47.53 -43.42
CA PRO A 23 -3.56 -48.22 -44.67
C PRO A 23 -2.39 -48.23 -45.68
N THR A 24 -1.33 -47.45 -45.42
CA THR A 24 -0.19 -47.27 -46.32
C THR A 24 0.92 -48.28 -46.04
N ASP A 25 1.22 -48.53 -44.76
CA ASP A 25 2.38 -49.33 -44.33
C ASP A 25 2.05 -50.37 -43.24
N GLY A 26 0.82 -50.39 -42.73
CA GLY A 26 0.30 -51.42 -41.83
C GLY A 26 0.72 -51.32 -40.36
N HIS A 27 1.37 -50.24 -39.92
CA HIS A 27 1.70 -50.08 -38.50
C HIS A 27 0.44 -49.73 -37.66
N GLU A 28 0.46 -50.03 -36.36
CA GLU A 28 -0.67 -49.74 -35.46
C GLU A 28 -0.75 -48.24 -35.13
N ILE A 29 -1.93 -47.65 -35.27
CA ILE A 29 -2.15 -46.22 -35.01
C ILE A 29 -2.34 -46.00 -33.51
N THR A 30 -1.54 -45.12 -32.93
CA THR A 30 -1.74 -44.63 -31.56
C THR A 30 -2.56 -43.34 -31.61
N TYR A 31 -3.68 -43.32 -30.89
CA TYR A 31 -4.50 -42.12 -30.75
C TYR A 31 -4.18 -41.40 -29.44
N ALA A 32 -4.18 -40.08 -29.51
CA ALA A 32 -4.14 -39.18 -28.36
C ALA A 32 -5.29 -38.19 -28.48
N ILE A 33 -5.71 -37.63 -27.35
CA ILE A 33 -6.67 -36.54 -27.30
C ILE A 33 -6.02 -35.30 -26.70
N GLU A 34 -6.51 -34.14 -27.11
CA GLU A 34 -6.18 -32.84 -26.53
C GLU A 34 -7.49 -32.09 -26.23
N GLU A 35 -7.45 -31.21 -25.23
CA GLU A 35 -8.54 -30.31 -24.92
C GLU A 35 -8.16 -28.89 -25.34
N VAL A 36 -9.13 -28.13 -25.83
CA VAL A 36 -8.96 -26.70 -26.07
C VAL A 36 -8.89 -26.00 -24.71
N ALA A 37 -7.78 -25.30 -24.45
CA ALA A 37 -7.53 -24.64 -23.18
C ALA A 37 -8.68 -23.70 -22.76
N ILE A 38 -9.12 -23.84 -21.50
CA ILE A 38 -10.15 -23.01 -20.89
C ILE A 38 -9.47 -22.06 -19.91
N SER A 39 -9.71 -20.75 -20.04
CA SER A 39 -9.11 -19.76 -19.14
C SER A 39 -9.51 -20.01 -17.69
N GLY A 40 -8.52 -20.03 -16.79
CA GLY A 40 -8.72 -20.29 -15.36
C GLY A 40 -8.86 -21.77 -15.01
N TYR A 41 -8.53 -22.69 -15.92
CA TYR A 41 -8.48 -24.12 -15.69
C TYR A 41 -7.18 -24.73 -16.20
N THR A 42 -6.70 -25.75 -15.48
CA THR A 42 -5.64 -26.65 -15.94
C THR A 42 -6.24 -27.99 -16.33
N THR A 43 -5.77 -28.55 -17.44
CA THR A 43 -6.24 -29.84 -17.97
C THR A 43 -5.25 -30.94 -17.65
N THR A 44 -5.73 -32.06 -17.15
CA THR A 44 -4.99 -33.34 -17.08
C THR A 44 -5.76 -34.40 -17.85
N ILE A 45 -5.07 -35.09 -18.76
CA ILE A 45 -5.63 -36.18 -19.57
C ILE A 45 -4.97 -37.49 -19.13
N THR A 46 -5.78 -38.47 -18.76
CA THR A 46 -5.33 -39.81 -18.38
C THR A 46 -6.05 -40.87 -19.19
N GLY A 47 -5.54 -42.10 -19.13
CA GLY A 47 -6.10 -43.23 -19.86
C GLY A 47 -5.46 -43.44 -21.24
N ASP A 48 -6.08 -44.32 -22.02
CA ASP A 48 -5.58 -44.77 -23.32
C ASP A 48 -6.74 -45.28 -24.19
N VAL A 49 -6.43 -45.77 -25.39
CA VAL A 49 -7.43 -46.26 -26.35
C VAL A 49 -8.20 -47.49 -25.86
N GLN A 50 -7.59 -48.35 -25.01
CA GLN A 50 -8.23 -49.57 -24.51
C GLN A 50 -9.17 -49.28 -23.35
N ASN A 51 -8.77 -48.36 -22.47
CA ASN A 51 -9.46 -48.04 -21.23
C ASN A 51 -10.34 -46.77 -21.32
N GLY A 52 -10.25 -46.05 -22.44
CA GLY A 52 -10.84 -44.73 -22.61
C GLY A 52 -9.97 -43.63 -22.03
N PHE A 53 -10.25 -42.40 -22.43
CA PHE A 53 -9.59 -41.21 -21.91
C PHE A 53 -10.48 -40.50 -20.90
N VAL A 54 -9.86 -39.95 -19.85
CA VAL A 54 -10.52 -39.09 -18.87
C VAL A 54 -9.84 -37.72 -18.92
N VAL A 55 -10.64 -36.67 -19.13
CA VAL A 55 -10.20 -35.28 -19.12
C VAL A 55 -10.63 -34.64 -17.81
N THR A 56 -9.66 -34.21 -17.00
CA THR A 56 -9.90 -33.54 -15.72
C THR A 56 -9.53 -32.07 -15.84
N ASN A 57 -10.53 -31.21 -15.66
CA ASN A 57 -10.35 -29.76 -15.57
C ASN A 57 -10.29 -29.34 -14.09
N THR A 58 -9.17 -28.74 -13.69
CA THR A 58 -8.97 -28.21 -12.34
C THR A 58 -8.97 -26.69 -12.40
N GLN A 59 -9.91 -26.06 -11.69
CA GLN A 59 -9.98 -24.60 -11.61
C GLN A 59 -8.69 -24.07 -10.96
N GLU A 60 -8.03 -23.13 -11.62
CA GLU A 60 -6.94 -22.38 -11.05
C GLU A 60 -7.49 -21.42 -9.99
N VAL A 61 -7.16 -21.69 -8.73
CA VAL A 61 -7.45 -20.76 -7.63
C VAL A 61 -6.22 -19.88 -7.46
N PRO A 62 -6.30 -18.56 -7.67
CA PRO A 62 -5.16 -17.68 -7.44
C PRO A 62 -4.74 -17.78 -5.96
N PRO A 63 -3.43 -17.77 -5.67
CA PRO A 63 -2.96 -17.84 -4.30
C PRO A 63 -3.50 -16.65 -3.51
N ILE A 64 -3.97 -16.90 -2.28
CA ILE A 64 -4.34 -15.84 -1.35
C ILE A 64 -3.06 -15.10 -0.97
N PRO A 65 -2.96 -13.77 -1.19
CA PRO A 65 -1.77 -13.03 -0.81
C PRO A 65 -1.58 -13.12 0.71
N THR A 66 -0.43 -13.65 1.13
CA THR A 66 -0.08 -13.69 2.56
C THR A 66 0.52 -12.34 2.94
N ILE A 67 -0.20 -11.56 3.74
CA ILE A 67 0.30 -10.28 4.26
C ILE A 67 1.31 -10.58 5.36
N LYS A 68 2.52 -10.03 5.20
CA LYS A 68 3.56 -10.06 6.24
C LYS A 68 3.54 -8.75 7.02
N TYR A 69 3.88 -8.85 8.30
CA TYR A 69 3.89 -7.72 9.22
C TYR A 69 5.27 -7.53 9.85
N ARG A 70 5.53 -6.32 10.34
CA ARG A 70 6.73 -5.96 11.09
C ARG A 70 6.43 -5.00 12.23
N ASP A 71 7.35 -4.95 13.18
CA ASP A 71 7.40 -3.92 14.22
C ASP A 71 8.52 -2.92 13.90
N ILE A 72 8.34 -1.65 14.28
CA ILE A 72 9.34 -0.59 14.15
C ILE A 72 9.58 0.04 15.52
N GLN A 73 10.83 -0.04 16.00
CA GLN A 73 11.26 0.55 17.27
C GLN A 73 11.48 2.06 17.13
N VAL A 74 11.19 2.81 18.20
CA VAL A 74 11.45 4.23 18.32
C VAL A 74 12.07 4.51 19.67
N GLN A 75 13.17 5.26 19.68
CA GLN A 75 13.84 5.74 20.88
C GLN A 75 13.92 7.26 20.86
N LYS A 76 13.83 7.87 22.04
CA LYS A 76 13.92 9.31 22.23
C LYS A 76 15.20 9.68 22.98
N HIS A 77 15.90 10.68 22.46
CA HIS A 77 17.09 11.28 23.06
C HIS A 77 16.89 12.78 23.27
N TRP A 78 17.48 13.31 24.35
CA TRP A 78 17.37 14.70 24.75
C TRP A 78 18.76 15.32 24.89
N ILE A 79 18.92 16.52 24.34
CA ILE A 79 20.06 17.42 24.56
C ILE A 79 19.49 18.68 25.22
N GLY A 80 19.69 18.78 26.54
CA GLY A 80 18.99 19.72 27.41
C GLY A 80 17.96 19.02 28.30
N GLU A 81 17.12 19.80 28.98
CA GLU A 81 16.09 19.24 29.87
C GLU A 81 14.99 18.52 29.07
N PRO A 82 14.49 17.36 29.50
CA PRO A 82 13.38 16.68 28.85
C PRO A 82 12.03 17.32 29.21
N THR A 83 11.04 17.20 28.33
CA THR A 83 9.63 17.44 28.68
C THR A 83 9.02 16.21 29.37
N ASP A 84 7.80 16.31 29.88
CA ASP A 84 7.10 15.18 30.52
C ASP A 84 6.82 14.02 29.56
N SER A 85 6.48 14.35 28.31
CA SER A 85 6.23 13.38 27.25
C SER A 85 6.39 13.99 25.85
N VAL A 86 6.47 13.12 24.85
CA VAL A 86 6.43 13.48 23.42
C VAL A 86 5.51 12.53 22.67
N THR A 87 4.92 13.01 21.58
CA THR A 87 4.11 12.19 20.67
C THR A 87 4.81 12.02 19.34
N ILE A 88 5.01 10.77 18.95
CA ILE A 88 5.61 10.37 17.66
C ILE A 88 4.52 9.79 16.77
N LYS A 89 4.40 10.31 15.55
CA LYS A 89 3.44 9.88 14.53
C LYS A 89 4.13 9.03 13.48
N LEU A 90 3.40 8.04 12.96
CA LEU A 90 3.86 7.19 11.87
C LEU A 90 3.34 7.72 10.53
N LEU A 91 4.22 7.79 9.54
CA LEU A 91 3.87 8.04 8.15
C LEU A 91 4.13 6.78 7.32
N ALA A 92 3.23 6.48 6.39
CA ALA A 92 3.34 5.41 5.42
C ALA A 92 3.31 6.01 4.01
N ASN A 93 4.30 5.68 3.18
CA ASN A 93 4.45 6.21 1.82
C ASN A 93 4.34 7.75 1.75
N GLY A 94 4.96 8.43 2.72
CA GLY A 94 4.97 9.89 2.82
C GLY A 94 3.66 10.53 3.30
N LYS A 95 2.66 9.74 3.71
CA LYS A 95 1.39 10.22 4.23
C LYS A 95 1.23 9.88 5.71
N ALA A 96 0.66 10.80 6.49
CA ALA A 96 0.29 10.55 7.88
C ALA A 96 -0.68 9.38 7.99
N THR A 97 -0.46 8.56 9.01
CA THR A 97 -1.39 7.50 9.44
C THR A 97 -2.10 7.92 10.72
N ASP A 98 -3.06 7.11 11.18
CA ASP A 98 -3.73 7.29 12.47
C ASP A 98 -2.95 6.67 13.65
N LYS A 99 -1.74 6.14 13.40
CA LYS A 99 -0.91 5.53 14.44
C LYS A 99 0.04 6.57 15.03
N GLU A 100 0.00 6.68 16.36
CA GLU A 100 0.95 7.46 17.16
C GLU A 100 1.33 6.72 18.44
N ILE A 101 2.48 7.06 19.00
CA ILE A 101 2.95 6.57 20.30
C ILE A 101 3.38 7.75 21.17
N THR A 102 3.14 7.64 22.47
CA THR A 102 3.63 8.60 23.46
C THR A 102 4.84 8.01 24.19
N LEU A 103 5.94 8.76 24.22
CA LEU A 103 7.16 8.38 24.94
C LEU A 103 7.35 9.30 26.13
N ASN A 104 7.76 8.75 27.26
CA ASN A 104 8.00 9.49 28.50
C ASN A 104 9.04 8.77 29.38
N ALA A 105 9.33 9.33 30.56
CA ALA A 105 10.29 8.73 31.49
C ALA A 105 9.89 7.31 31.95
N THR A 106 8.60 7.01 32.11
CA THR A 106 8.13 5.67 32.56
C THR A 106 8.34 4.59 31.51
N THR A 107 8.34 4.94 30.21
CA THR A 107 8.65 4.02 29.12
C THR A 107 10.15 3.99 28.79
N ASN A 108 10.99 4.59 29.64
CA ASN A 108 12.41 4.81 29.37
C ASN A 108 12.64 5.47 28.01
N TRP A 109 11.74 6.37 27.59
CA TRP A 109 11.84 7.08 26.32
C TRP A 109 11.90 6.14 25.09
N GLN A 110 11.27 4.96 25.18
CA GLN A 110 11.24 3.93 24.15
C GLN A 110 9.81 3.48 23.84
N GLY A 111 9.58 3.05 22.60
CA GLY A 111 8.30 2.51 22.15
C GLY A 111 8.43 1.84 20.80
N LYS A 112 7.32 1.29 20.31
CA LYS A 112 7.28 0.64 18.99
C LYS A 112 5.92 0.78 18.33
N PHE A 113 5.93 0.86 17.01
CA PHE A 113 4.74 0.60 16.19
C PHE A 113 4.69 -0.88 15.86
N THR A 114 3.56 -1.54 16.10
CA THR A 114 3.39 -2.98 15.88
C THR A 114 2.47 -3.28 14.72
N GLU A 115 2.62 -4.49 14.18
CA GLU A 115 1.72 -5.05 13.16
C GLU A 115 1.57 -4.14 11.93
N LEU A 116 2.70 -3.59 11.47
CA LEU A 116 2.74 -2.76 10.27
C LEU A 116 2.86 -3.67 9.04
N PRO A 117 1.94 -3.57 8.06
CA PRO A 117 2.03 -4.36 6.84
C PRO A 117 3.32 -3.99 6.09
N ILE A 118 4.00 -5.00 5.55
CA ILE A 118 5.22 -4.81 4.75
C ILE A 118 4.88 -4.31 3.35
N THR A 119 3.75 -4.75 2.79
CA THR A 119 3.30 -4.38 1.44
C THR A 119 1.90 -3.77 1.44
N ASP A 120 1.62 -2.94 0.45
CA ASP A 120 0.28 -2.39 0.18
C ASP A 120 -0.65 -3.45 -0.45
N ASP A 121 -1.88 -3.03 -0.74
CA ASP A 121 -2.93 -3.85 -1.38
C ASP A 121 -2.57 -4.33 -2.80
N LYS A 122 -1.57 -3.70 -3.43
CA LYS A 122 -1.04 -4.03 -4.75
C LYS A 122 0.26 -4.84 -4.68
N GLY A 123 0.74 -5.15 -3.47
CA GLY A 123 1.97 -5.91 -3.24
C GLY A 123 3.26 -5.07 -3.30
N ASN A 124 3.19 -3.74 -3.35
CA ASN A 124 4.38 -2.87 -3.30
C ASN A 124 4.85 -2.67 -1.85
N GLU A 125 6.16 -2.60 -1.63
CA GLU A 125 6.72 -2.35 -0.29
C GLU A 125 6.30 -0.97 0.25
N ILE A 126 5.89 -0.93 1.53
CA ILE A 126 5.51 0.30 2.21
C ILE A 126 6.74 0.94 2.86
N THR A 127 7.00 2.20 2.51
CA THR A 127 8.03 3.00 3.19
C THR A 127 7.44 3.63 4.45
N TYR A 128 8.04 3.34 5.61
CA TYR A 128 7.66 3.97 6.87
C TYR A 128 8.72 4.96 7.35
N ILE A 129 8.26 6.12 7.83
CA ILE A 129 9.06 7.10 8.57
C ILE A 129 8.28 7.57 9.80
N VAL A 130 8.95 8.26 10.72
CA VAL A 130 8.32 8.86 11.90
C VAL A 130 8.48 10.37 11.89
N GLU A 131 7.51 11.06 12.47
CA GLU A 131 7.54 12.49 12.72
C GLU A 131 7.21 12.75 14.19
N GLU A 132 7.77 13.81 14.76
CA GLU A 132 7.44 14.25 16.12
C GLU A 132 6.50 15.45 16.08
N VAL A 133 5.51 15.47 16.98
CA VAL A 133 4.71 16.67 17.24
C VAL A 133 5.61 17.77 17.80
N THR A 134 5.67 18.90 17.10
CA THR A 134 6.58 20.00 17.41
C THR A 134 6.50 20.45 18.86
N ILE A 135 7.65 20.56 19.51
CA ILE A 135 7.79 21.03 20.88
C ILE A 135 8.40 22.45 20.86
N PRO A 136 7.68 23.48 21.35
CA PRO A 136 8.21 24.83 21.46
C PRO A 136 9.54 24.86 22.23
N GLY A 137 10.51 25.63 21.73
CA GLY A 137 11.84 25.72 22.36
C GLY A 137 12.81 24.61 21.99
N TYR A 138 12.43 23.60 21.18
CA TYR A 138 13.34 22.54 20.73
C TYR A 138 13.50 22.52 19.21
N THR A 139 14.59 21.92 18.76
CA THR A 139 14.81 21.48 17.39
C THR A 139 14.85 19.95 17.36
N THR A 140 14.12 19.33 16.44
CA THR A 140 14.04 17.88 16.29
C THR A 140 14.95 17.39 15.16
N ASN A 141 15.68 16.30 15.39
CA ASN A 141 16.41 15.55 14.37
C ASN A 141 16.07 14.06 14.49
N ILE A 142 15.76 13.42 13.36
CA ILE A 142 15.34 12.00 13.34
C ILE A 142 16.34 11.22 12.49
N THR A 143 16.88 10.14 13.05
CA THR A 143 17.81 9.23 12.36
C THR A 143 17.35 7.78 12.47
N GLY A 144 17.99 6.88 11.73
CA GLY A 144 17.65 5.46 11.73
C GLY A 144 16.79 5.06 10.53
N ASN A 145 16.26 3.84 10.59
CA ASN A 145 15.45 3.26 9.51
C ASN A 145 14.55 2.14 10.06
N ILE A 146 13.71 1.58 9.19
CA ILE A 146 12.75 0.52 9.54
C ILE A 146 13.39 -0.78 10.06
N GLU A 147 14.64 -1.08 9.73
CA GLU A 147 15.34 -2.30 10.18
C GLU A 147 15.94 -2.14 11.58
N LYS A 148 16.53 -0.98 11.86
CA LYS A 148 17.21 -0.68 13.13
C LYS A 148 16.33 0.06 14.14
N GLY A 149 15.20 0.60 13.69
CA GLY A 149 14.38 1.57 14.41
C GLY A 149 14.82 3.01 14.18
N PHE A 150 14.03 3.93 14.71
CA PHE A 150 14.26 5.38 14.63
C PHE A 150 14.74 5.94 15.98
N ILE A 151 15.66 6.90 15.92
CA ILE A 151 16.09 7.69 17.07
C ILE A 151 15.66 9.14 16.82
N VAL A 152 14.82 9.66 17.70
CA VAL A 152 14.36 11.05 17.69
C VAL A 152 15.18 11.82 18.71
N THR A 153 15.91 12.84 18.29
CA THR A 153 16.71 13.69 19.16
C THR A 153 16.12 15.09 19.23
N ASN A 154 15.81 15.57 20.44
CA ASN A 154 15.49 16.98 20.65
C ASN A 154 16.62 17.73 21.30
N THR A 155 16.95 18.88 20.71
CA THR A 155 17.94 19.83 21.23
C THR A 155 17.23 21.09 21.68
N GLN A 156 17.39 21.43 22.96
CA GLN A 156 16.87 22.68 23.51
C GLN A 156 17.56 23.86 22.81
N LYS A 157 16.75 24.79 22.30
CA LYS A 157 17.26 26.02 21.69
C LYS A 157 17.84 26.91 22.80
N PRO A 158 18.94 27.63 22.54
CA PRO A 158 19.43 28.63 23.48
C PRO A 158 18.32 29.63 23.80
N GLU A 159 18.15 29.96 25.08
CA GLU A 159 17.34 31.12 25.45
C GLU A 159 17.97 32.35 24.78
N LYS A 160 17.15 33.12 24.06
CA LYS A 160 17.61 34.43 23.60
C LYS A 160 17.93 35.25 24.85
N PRO A 161 19.07 35.94 24.92
CA PRO A 161 19.32 36.89 26.00
C PRO A 161 18.09 37.79 26.11
N MET A 162 17.53 37.93 27.31
CA MET A 162 16.50 38.93 27.56
C MET A 162 17.07 40.27 27.10
N GLU A 163 16.48 40.85 26.06
CA GLU A 163 16.74 42.24 25.71
C GLU A 163 16.34 43.06 26.94
N PRO A 164 17.22 43.94 27.47
CA PRO A 164 16.89 44.69 28.67
C PRO A 164 15.57 45.42 28.43
N GLU A 165 14.59 45.20 29.32
CA GLU A 165 13.35 45.97 29.27
C GLU A 165 13.72 47.46 29.22
N PRO A 166 13.18 48.25 28.28
CA PRO A 166 13.38 49.68 28.31
C PRO A 166 12.87 50.18 29.65
N ASN A 167 13.76 50.78 30.45
CA ASN A 167 13.44 51.42 31.71
C ASN A 167 12.20 52.30 31.51
N LEU A 168 11.09 51.95 32.15
CA LEU A 168 9.89 52.78 32.24
C LEU A 168 10.20 53.95 33.16
N GLU A 169 10.95 54.92 32.64
CA GLU A 169 11.11 56.24 33.23
C GLU A 169 9.72 56.88 33.27
N SER A 170 9.21 57.09 34.48
CA SER A 170 7.94 57.73 34.77
C SER A 170 7.86 59.13 34.17
N LYS A 171 7.29 59.25 32.96
CA LYS A 171 7.04 60.54 32.31
C LYS A 171 5.61 61.03 32.58
N LYS A 172 5.58 62.13 33.33
CA LYS A 172 4.44 62.98 33.66
C LYS A 172 3.57 63.33 32.45
N THR A 173 2.26 63.33 32.67
CA THR A 173 1.13 63.55 31.78
C THR A 173 1.20 64.85 30.96
N VAL A 174 0.97 64.78 29.64
CA VAL A 174 0.31 65.83 28.83
C VAL A 174 -0.60 65.16 27.79
N LYS A 175 -1.89 65.50 27.85
CA LYS A 175 -2.94 65.09 26.89
C LYS A 175 -2.75 65.82 25.56
N ASN A 176 -3.04 65.16 24.43
CA ASN A 176 -3.68 65.74 23.24
C ASN A 176 -4.34 64.63 22.39
N ASN A 177 -5.63 64.82 22.06
CA ASN A 177 -6.45 64.04 21.12
C ASN A 177 -6.14 64.51 19.67
N LEU A 178 -6.28 63.83 18.52
CA LEU A 178 -7.24 62.86 17.93
C LEU A 178 -6.65 62.40 16.53
N PRO A 179 -7.38 61.73 15.60
CA PRO A 179 -7.58 60.28 15.35
C PRO A 179 -6.78 59.69 14.16
N THR A 180 -6.77 58.35 14.02
CA THR A 180 -6.49 57.68 12.73
C THR A 180 -7.44 56.51 12.45
N THR A 181 -7.99 56.54 11.24
CA THR A 181 -9.00 55.66 10.63
C THR A 181 -8.38 54.49 9.84
N GLY A 182 -9.02 53.31 9.91
CA GLY A 182 -9.09 52.28 8.85
C GLY A 182 -7.79 51.51 8.52
N THR A 183 -7.77 50.24 8.12
CA THR A 183 -8.82 49.34 7.63
C THR A 183 -8.28 47.90 7.68
N LYS A 184 -9.16 46.94 7.96
CA LYS A 184 -8.91 45.48 7.92
C LYS A 184 -8.73 44.99 6.48
N ALA A 185 -7.85 44.00 6.27
CA ALA A 185 -7.74 43.28 4.99
C ALA A 185 -8.84 42.20 4.88
N LEU A 186 -9.52 42.18 3.73
CA LEU A 186 -10.58 41.24 3.32
C LEU A 186 -10.02 40.19 2.34
N THR A 187 -10.66 39.01 2.39
CA THR A 187 -10.39 37.75 1.70
C THR A 187 -10.64 37.76 0.19
N VAL A 188 -9.98 36.86 -0.56
CA VAL A 188 -10.39 36.41 -1.91
C VAL A 188 -10.44 34.88 -1.95
N SER A 189 -11.52 34.33 -2.51
CA SER A 189 -11.81 32.90 -2.66
C SER A 189 -11.90 32.46 -4.12
N LEU A 190 -11.61 31.17 -4.32
CA LEU A 190 -12.18 30.20 -5.29
C LEU A 190 -11.83 30.28 -6.78
N VAL A 191 -11.35 29.16 -7.37
CA VAL A 191 -12.07 28.37 -8.41
C VAL A 191 -11.53 26.93 -8.41
N SER A 192 -12.39 25.91 -8.23
CA SER A 192 -12.11 24.53 -8.66
C SER A 192 -13.09 24.15 -9.78
N ALA A 193 -12.54 23.77 -10.93
CA ALA A 193 -13.29 23.38 -12.11
C ALA A 193 -13.51 21.86 -12.15
N THR A 194 -14.76 21.45 -12.27
CA THR A 194 -15.22 20.09 -12.60
C THR A 194 -15.23 19.90 -14.12
N SER A 195 -14.85 18.71 -14.63
CA SER A 195 -15.71 17.96 -15.58
C SER A 195 -15.15 16.62 -16.08
N LEU A 196 -16.02 15.63 -16.00
CA LEU A 196 -16.43 14.57 -16.95
C LEU A 196 -15.49 13.48 -17.53
N LEU A 197 -16.07 12.28 -17.43
CA LEU A 197 -15.74 10.92 -17.86
C LEU A 197 -15.82 10.71 -19.38
N LEU A 198 -15.05 9.76 -19.94
CA LEU A 198 -15.49 8.88 -21.04
C LEU A 198 -14.61 7.62 -21.16
N ILE A 199 -15.29 6.47 -21.25
CA ILE A 199 -14.77 5.12 -21.42
C ILE A 199 -14.74 4.79 -22.92
N ALA A 200 -13.69 4.11 -23.39
CA ALA A 200 -13.73 3.33 -24.61
C ALA A 200 -12.86 2.08 -24.45
N MET A 201 -13.49 0.90 -24.49
CA MET A 201 -12.83 -0.41 -24.46
C MET A 201 -13.09 -1.07 -25.82
N SER A 202 -12.01 -1.40 -26.54
CA SER A 202 -12.07 -2.00 -27.88
C SER A 202 -11.96 -3.52 -27.81
N LEU A 203 -12.93 -4.21 -28.40
CA LEU A 203 -12.99 -5.65 -28.60
C LEU A 203 -12.36 -6.02 -29.96
N VAL A 204 -11.48 -7.01 -30.00
CA VAL A 204 -10.90 -7.53 -31.26
C VAL A 204 -11.22 -9.03 -31.38
N ILE A 205 -11.94 -9.39 -32.44
CA ILE A 205 -12.27 -10.77 -32.84
C ILE A 205 -11.22 -11.21 -33.87
N LYS A 206 -10.67 -12.43 -33.72
CA LYS A 206 -9.76 -13.05 -34.70
C LYS A 206 -10.30 -14.41 -35.12
N VAL A 207 -10.59 -14.56 -36.42
CA VAL A 207 -10.94 -15.83 -37.07
C VAL A 207 -9.66 -16.41 -37.68
N LYS A 208 -9.37 -17.70 -37.46
CA LYS A 208 -8.35 -18.45 -38.19
C LYS A 208 -9.02 -19.40 -39.19
N LYS A 209 -8.50 -19.41 -40.41
CA LYS A 209 -8.74 -20.44 -41.43
C LYS A 209 -7.88 -21.66 -41.13
#